data_AF-A0A960QIE1-F1
#
_entry.id   AF-A0A960QIE1-F1
#
_cell.length_a   1.000
_cell.length_b   1.000
_cell.length_c   1.000
_cell.angle_alpha   90.00
_cell.angle_beta   90.00
_cell.angle_gamma   90.00
#
_symmetry.space_group_name_H-M   'P 1'
#
loop_
_entity.id
_entity.type
_entity.pdbx_description
1 polymer ?
#
loop_
_entity_poly.entity_id
_entity_poly.type
_entity_poly.pdbx_seq_one_letter_code
_entity_poly.pdbx_strand_id
1 'polypeptide(L)'
;MALVITAPDAGERLDKVLAEHCPDLSRSRLQALIKAGHILVSGKVVTKPRHPLAIGDEILITVPPPEPTEIRAQDIPLQVLYEDAELIVINKAPGLVVHPAAGNHDGTLV
;
A
#
# COMPACT_ATOMS: atom_id res chain seq x y z
N MET A 1 -7.76 -1.04 14.40
CA MET A 1 -6.77 -1.46 15.42
C MET A 1 -6.56 -0.33 16.39
N ALA A 2 -6.35 -0.62 17.68
CA ALA A 2 -6.13 0.40 18.72
C ALA A 2 -4.83 0.11 19.49
N LEU A 3 -4.10 1.17 19.86
CA LEU A 3 -2.86 1.13 20.64
C LEU A 3 -2.92 2.24 21.70
N VAL A 4 -2.47 1.97 22.93
CA VAL A 4 -2.33 2.98 23.98
C VAL A 4 -0.85 3.24 24.23
N ILE A 5 -0.44 4.50 24.22
CA ILE A 5 0.97 4.89 24.39
C ILE A 5 1.42 4.73 25.84
N THR A 6 2.50 4.00 26.02
CA THR A 6 3.12 3.75 27.33
C THR A 6 4.39 4.59 27.49
N ALA A 7 4.98 4.60 28.69
CA ALA A 7 6.16 5.42 29.00
C ALA A 7 7.36 5.23 28.04
N PRO A 8 7.70 4.03 27.55
CA PRO A 8 8.75 3.83 26.56
C PRO A 8 8.54 4.56 25.22
N ASP A 9 7.29 4.75 24.82
CA ASP A 9 6.91 5.34 23.53
C ASP A 9 6.60 6.85 23.63
N ALA A 10 6.67 7.40 24.84
CA ALA A 10 6.36 8.79 25.11
C ALA A 10 7.40 9.73 24.51
N GLY A 11 6.93 10.78 23.83
CA GLY A 11 7.79 11.75 23.14
C GLY A 11 8.33 11.24 21.80
N GLU A 12 8.10 9.98 21.45
CA GLU A 12 8.46 9.44 20.15
C GLU A 12 7.51 9.90 19.05
N ARG A 13 7.98 9.75 17.81
CA ARG A 13 7.19 10.10 16.63
C ARG A 13 6.17 9.01 16.33
N LEU A 14 4.95 9.42 16.00
CA LEU A 14 3.86 8.54 15.56
C LEU A 14 4.31 7.49 14.53
N ASP A 15 5.04 7.89 13.49
CA ASP A 15 5.48 6.95 12.45
C ASP A 15 6.47 5.88 12.94
N LYS A 16 7.31 6.22 13.92
CA LYS A 16 8.24 5.28 14.55
C LYS A 16 7.48 4.28 15.42
N VAL A 17 6.63 4.77 16.31
CA VAL A 17 5.84 3.93 17.22
C VAL A 17 4.94 2.98 16.42
N LEU A 18 4.28 3.47 15.37
CA LEU A 18 3.49 2.60 14.49
C LEU A 18 4.33 1.53 13.79
N ALA A 19 5.55 1.84 13.35
CA ALA A 19 6.41 0.86 12.68
C ALA A 19 6.90 -0.24 13.63
N GLU A 20 7.05 0.05 14.92
CA GLU A 20 7.43 -0.92 15.96
C GLU A 20 6.25 -1.79 16.39
N HIS A 21 5.05 -1.21 16.48
CA HIS A 21 3.85 -1.89 16.96
C HIS A 21 2.99 -2.53 15.87
N CYS A 22 3.22 -2.19 14.59
CA CYS A 22 2.44 -2.69 13.45
C CYS A 22 3.36 -3.37 12.40
N PRO A 23 4.04 -4.48 12.74
CA PRO A 23 5.03 -5.11 11.85
C PRO A 23 4.44 -5.62 10.53
N ASP A 24 3.14 -5.89 10.49
CA ASP A 24 2.42 -6.33 9.29
C ASP A 24 2.24 -5.21 8.24
N LEU A 25 2.49 -3.95 8.62
CA LEU A 25 2.39 -2.80 7.74
C LEU A 25 3.77 -2.22 7.44
N SER A 26 4.09 -2.11 6.15
CA SER A 26 5.33 -1.44 5.74
C SER A 26 5.35 0.03 6.16
N ARG A 27 6.55 0.59 6.34
CA ARG A 27 6.72 2.02 6.69
C ARG A 27 6.05 2.96 5.68
N SER A 28 6.11 2.64 4.39
CA SER A 28 5.47 3.45 3.34
C SER A 28 3.94 3.38 3.45
N ARG A 29 3.37 2.20 3.75
CA ARG A 29 1.93 2.04 3.99
C ARG A 29 1.47 2.83 5.21
N LEU A 30 2.20 2.77 6.33
CA LEU A 30 1.91 3.55 7.53
C LEU A 30 1.92 5.06 7.25
N GLN A 31 2.93 5.56 6.54
CA GLN A 31 2.98 6.97 6.15
C GLN A 31 1.82 7.38 5.24
N ALA A 32 1.40 6.51 4.32
CA ALA A 32 0.24 6.76 3.46
C ALA A 32 -1.05 6.85 4.31
N LEU A 33 -1.25 5.92 5.26
CA LEU A 33 -2.40 5.93 6.16
C LEU A 33 -2.45 7.20 7.02
N ILE A 34 -1.31 7.63 7.58
CA ILE A 34 -1.21 8.89 8.32
C ILE A 34 -1.63 10.06 7.43
N LYS A 35 -1.00 10.22 6.26
CA LYS A 35 -1.29 11.34 5.35
C LYS A 35 -2.72 11.36 4.84
N ALA A 36 -3.32 10.19 4.64
CA ALA A 36 -4.72 10.03 4.23
C ALA A 36 -5.73 10.24 5.39
N GLY A 37 -5.28 10.52 6.61
CA GLY A 37 -6.15 10.81 7.74
C GLY A 37 -6.78 9.57 8.38
N HIS A 38 -6.20 8.40 8.17
CA HIS A 38 -6.70 7.14 8.72
C HIS A 38 -6.23 6.84 10.16
N ILE A 39 -5.52 7.77 10.77
CA ILE A 39 -4.97 7.65 12.13
C ILE A 39 -5.60 8.73 13.01
N LEU A 40 -6.22 8.29 14.10
CA LEU A 40 -6.67 9.16 15.19
C LEU A 40 -5.71 9.01 16.36
N VAL A 41 -5.37 10.12 17.01
CA VAL A 41 -4.69 10.14 18.31
C VAL A 41 -5.61 10.86 19.29
N SER A 42 -6.05 10.16 20.33
CA SER A 42 -6.96 10.67 21.35
C SER A 42 -8.20 11.34 20.74
N GLY A 43 -8.78 10.66 19.74
CA GLY A 43 -9.98 11.10 19.00
C GLY A 43 -9.76 12.15 17.90
N LYS A 44 -8.53 12.63 17.67
CA LYS A 44 -8.22 13.66 16.66
C LYS A 44 -7.46 13.06 15.47
N VAL A 45 -7.87 13.41 14.25
CA VAL A 45 -7.16 12.99 13.03
C VAL A 45 -5.76 13.61 13.00
N VAL A 46 -4.74 12.77 12.86
CA VAL A 46 -3.35 13.19 12.75
C VAL A 46 -2.81 12.82 11.36
N THR A 47 -2.41 13.84 10.60
CA THR A 47 -1.87 13.68 9.24
C THR A 47 -0.36 13.91 9.14
N LYS A 48 0.30 14.18 10.27
CA LYS A 48 1.74 14.44 10.35
C LYS A 48 2.47 13.21 10.90
N PRO A 49 3.31 12.51 10.11
CA PRO A 49 4.06 11.33 10.57
C PRO A 49 4.96 11.60 11.79
N ARG A 50 5.49 12.82 11.90
CA ARG A 50 6.35 13.25 13.01
C ARG A 50 5.59 13.79 14.22
N HIS A 51 4.28 13.60 14.30
CA HIS A 51 3.51 14.03 15.47
C HIS A 51 4.07 13.36 16.73
N PRO A 52 4.45 14.14 17.76
CA PRO A 52 4.93 13.58 19.02
C PRO A 52 3.77 12.98 19.81
N LEU A 53 4.02 11.85 20.47
CA LEU A 53 3.02 11.15 21.26
C LEU A 53 3.20 11.40 22.76
N ALA A 54 2.11 11.46 23.51
CA ALA A 54 2.12 11.56 24.97
C ALA A 54 1.71 10.23 25.61
N ILE A 55 2.15 10.00 26.85
CA ILE A 55 1.70 8.84 27.64
C ILE A 55 0.17 8.88 27.77
N GLY A 56 -0.46 7.74 27.53
CA GLY A 56 -1.92 7.61 27.58
C GLY A 56 -2.64 8.02 26.31
N ASP A 57 -1.94 8.48 25.26
CA ASP A 57 -2.57 8.71 23.97
C ASP A 57 -3.15 7.40 23.40
N GLU A 58 -4.39 7.48 22.95
CA GLU A 58 -5.08 6.36 22.29
C GLU A 58 -4.97 6.52 20.78
N ILE A 59 -4.24 5.63 20.13
CA ILE A 59 -4.10 5.61 18.68
C ILE A 59 -5.12 4.66 18.10
N LEU A 60 -6.00 5.17 17.24
CA LEU A 60 -6.90 4.35 16.42
C LEU A 60 -6.44 4.38 14.97
N ILE A 61 -6.25 3.18 14.41
CA ILE A 61 -5.76 2.97 13.04
C ILE A 61 -6.87 2.29 12.25
N THR A 62 -7.29 2.95 11.16
CA THR A 62 -8.26 2.42 10.21
C THR A 62 -7.54 2.00 8.94
N VAL A 63 -7.39 0.71 8.69
CA VAL A 63 -6.81 0.23 7.43
C VAL A 63 -7.96 0.01 6.46
N PRO A 64 -8.08 0.81 5.38
CA PRO A 64 -9.09 0.56 4.36
C PRO A 64 -8.80 -0.78 3.68
N PRO A 65 -9.85 -1.48 3.19
CA PRO A 65 -9.67 -2.68 2.41
C PRO A 65 -8.77 -2.38 1.20
N PRO A 66 -7.99 -3.36 0.71
CA PRO A 66 -7.28 -3.20 -0.54
C PRO A 66 -8.28 -2.85 -1.65
N GLU A 67 -7.89 -1.91 -2.51
CA GLU A 67 -8.65 -1.66 -3.73
C GLU A 67 -8.63 -2.95 -4.58
N PRO A 68 -9.77 -3.34 -5.17
CA PRO A 68 -9.80 -4.48 -6.05
C PRO A 68 -8.95 -4.20 -7.29
N THR A 69 -7.87 -4.96 -7.45
CA THR A 69 -7.06 -4.96 -8.67
C THR A 69 -7.77 -5.81 -9.71
N GLU A 70 -8.84 -5.30 -10.32
CA GLU A 70 -9.46 -5.97 -11.45
C GLU A 70 -8.54 -5.87 -12.66
N ILE A 71 -7.88 -6.98 -13.00
CA ILE A 71 -7.21 -7.13 -14.29
C ILE A 71 -8.31 -7.38 -15.33
N ARG A 72 -8.50 -6.42 -16.23
CA ARG A 72 -9.49 -6.52 -17.30
C ARG A 72 -8.78 -6.87 -18.59
N ALA A 73 -9.32 -7.88 -19.29
CA ALA A 73 -8.90 -8.19 -20.64
C ALA A 73 -9.04 -6.95 -21.52
N GLN A 74 -7.99 -6.65 -22.29
CA GLN A 74 -7.91 -5.50 -23.16
C GLN A 74 -7.60 -5.99 -24.57
N ASP A 75 -8.17 -5.30 -25.57
CA ASP A 75 -7.89 -5.57 -26.97
C ASP A 75 -6.50 -5.02 -27.33
N ILE A 76 -5.47 -5.82 -27.06
CA ILE A 76 -4.06 -5.51 -27.30
C ILE A 76 -3.58 -6.40 -28.45
N PRO A 77 -3.14 -5.83 -29.59
CA PRO A 77 -2.63 -6.62 -30.70
C PRO A 77 -1.35 -7.39 -30.30
N LEU A 78 -1.38 -8.71 -30.40
CA LEU A 78 -0.24 -9.57 -30.12
C LEU A 78 0.31 -10.19 -31.41
N GLN A 79 1.62 -10.11 -31.59
CA GLN A 79 2.30 -10.82 -32.67
C GLN A 79 2.69 -12.22 -32.18
N VAL A 80 1.92 -13.24 -32.57
CA VAL A 80 2.19 -14.64 -32.21
C VAL A 80 3.27 -15.22 -33.13
N LEU A 81 4.32 -15.79 -32.54
CA LEU A 81 5.38 -16.52 -33.25
C LEU A 81 5.12 -18.03 -33.27
N TYR A 82 4.49 -18.54 -32.22
CA TYR A 82 4.14 -19.95 -32.06
C TYR A 82 2.99 -20.08 -31.06
N GLU A 83 2.09 -21.04 -31.28
CA GLU A 83 1.00 -21.37 -30.36
C GLU A 83 0.62 -22.84 -30.54
N ASP A 84 0.47 -23.54 -29.43
CA ASP A 84 -0.09 -24.88 -29.36
C ASP A 84 -1.09 -25.00 -28.19
N ALA A 85 -1.49 -26.22 -27.85
CA ALA A 85 -2.46 -26.47 -26.79
C ALA A 85 -1.93 -26.20 -25.37
N GLU A 86 -0.61 -26.06 -25.19
CA GLU A 86 0.06 -25.94 -23.90
C GLU A 86 0.76 -24.59 -23.71
N LEU A 87 1.21 -23.93 -24.78
CA LEU A 87 1.95 -22.68 -24.69
C LEU A 87 1.75 -21.75 -25.91
N ILE A 88 2.03 -20.47 -25.67
CA ILE A 88 2.07 -19.43 -26.68
C ILE A 88 3.39 -18.66 -26.58
N VAL A 89 4.02 -18.38 -27.72
CA VAL A 89 5.21 -17.52 -27.85
C VAL A 89 4.81 -16.29 -28.63
N ILE A 90 4.96 -15.13 -28.00
CA ILE A 90 4.66 -13.84 -28.62
C ILE A 90 5.93 -13.01 -28.81
N ASN A 91 5.98 -12.26 -29.90
CA ASN A 91 6.96 -11.21 -30.10
C ASN A 91 6.47 -9.93 -29.41
N LYS A 92 6.88 -9.74 -28.16
CA LYS A 92 6.45 -8.59 -27.35
C LYS A 92 7.01 -7.28 -27.91
N ALA A 93 6.13 -6.35 -28.27
CA ALA A 93 6.53 -5.02 -28.72
C ALA A 93 7.35 -4.26 -27.63
N PRO A 94 8.28 -3.38 -28.03
CA PRO A 94 8.87 -2.41 -27.12
C PRO A 94 7.79 -1.55 -26.44
N GLY A 95 7.98 -1.23 -25.16
CA GLY A 95 7.01 -0.44 -24.38
C GLY A 95 5.82 -1.22 -23.81
N LEU A 96 5.53 -2.44 -24.31
CA LEU A 96 4.47 -3.28 -23.72
C LEU A 96 4.95 -3.91 -22.41
N VAL A 97 4.23 -3.64 -21.32
CA VAL A 97 4.53 -4.13 -19.97
C VAL A 97 3.97 -5.55 -19.77
N VAL A 98 4.70 -6.42 -19.08
CA VAL A 98 4.27 -7.81 -18.88
C VAL A 98 3.21 -7.90 -17.78
N HIS A 99 3.55 -7.49 -16.56
CA HIS A 99 2.65 -7.51 -15.41
C HIS A 99 2.35 -6.09 -14.93
N PRO A 100 1.11 -5.82 -14.47
CA PRO A 100 0.78 -4.55 -13.84
C PRO A 100 1.78 -4.18 -12.75
N ALA A 101 2.19 -2.92 -12.73
CA ALA A 101 3.14 -2.38 -11.77
C ALA A 101 2.80 -0.93 -11.45
N ALA A 102 3.48 -0.35 -10.46
CA ALA A 102 3.32 1.07 -10.16
C ALA A 102 3.59 1.93 -11.41
N GLY A 103 2.60 2.74 -11.82
CA GLY A 103 2.67 3.57 -13.01
C GLY A 103 2.25 2.89 -14.32
N ASN A 104 1.98 1.58 -14.32
CA ASN A 104 1.45 0.82 -15.46
C ASN A 104 0.41 -0.17 -14.92
N HIS A 105 -0.77 0.33 -14.59
CA HIS A 105 -1.83 -0.45 -13.92
C HIS A 105 -2.65 -1.30 -14.91
N ASP A 106 -2.69 -0.89 -16.17
CA ASP A 106 -3.37 -1.53 -17.29
C ASP A 106 -2.45 -1.55 -18.54
N GLY A 107 -2.98 -1.93 -19.70
CA GLY A 107 -2.18 -2.04 -20.93
C GLY A 107 -1.05 -3.06 -20.85
N THR A 108 -1.21 -4.09 -20.01
CA THR A 108 -0.20 -5.14 -19.79
C THR A 108 -0.54 -6.44 -20.52
N LEU A 109 0.42 -7.37 -20.62
CA LEU A 109 0.20 -8.69 -21.22
C LEU A 109 -0.65 -9.64 -20.38
N VAL A 110 -0.74 -9.39 -19.07
CA VAL A 110 -1.59 -10.15 -18.14
C VAL A 110 -2.90 -9.44 -17.92
#